data_AF-A0A6L9W8Q1-F1
#
_entry.id   AF-A0A6L9W8Q1-F1
#
_cell.length_a   1.000
_cell.length_b   1.000
_cell.length_c   1.000
_cell.angle_alpha   90.00
_cell.angle_beta   90.00
_cell.angle_gamma   90.00
#
_symmetry.space_group_name_H-M   'P 1'
#
loop_
_entity.id
_entity.type
_entity.pdbx_description
1 polymer ?
#
loop_
_entity_poly.entity_id
_entity_poly.type
_entity_poly.pdbx_seq_one_letter_code
_entity_poly.pdbx_strand_id
1 'polypeptide(L)'
;MQPQDIDAAVRGALALGLPQGELAQSRFVAEVRRWWDGVAVDMLAGRRPALEVGQLQAFLQDLRNGFGPDSLRTTIQLEDVAEEDVLQYDDALFVSQMKLVSYPLDNLRRAVIDYHRAVTQETQWLGESLLELHELRRFEETLRDEWARAFTDMLDELAGGVDEYDSNTVEEVTKIKAGKLLLRRLLGSTAVTVREHYTDPFFARGKRHELANREQGGIGWHPDFVSRLQALVATA
;
A
#
# COMPACT_ATOMS: atom_id res chain seq x y z
N MET A 1 -18.35 -29.18 -23.51
CA MET A 1 -17.93 -27.78 -23.29
C MET A 1 -16.45 -27.80 -23.01
N GLN A 2 -15.68 -27.15 -23.85
CA GLN A 2 -14.30 -26.80 -23.50
C GLN A 2 -14.33 -25.76 -22.36
N PRO A 3 -13.31 -25.66 -21.50
CA PRO A 3 -13.28 -24.66 -20.42
C PRO A 3 -13.52 -23.22 -20.90
N GLN A 4 -13.10 -22.93 -22.13
CA GLN A 4 -13.26 -21.63 -22.81
C GLN A 4 -14.73 -21.29 -23.08
N ASP A 5 -15.59 -22.29 -23.26
CA ASP A 5 -17.02 -22.11 -23.48
C ASP A 5 -17.73 -21.64 -22.20
N ILE A 6 -17.22 -22.03 -21.03
CA ILE A 6 -17.81 -21.71 -19.74
C ILE A 6 -17.51 -20.25 -19.37
N ASP A 7 -16.27 -19.80 -19.51
CA ASP A 7 -15.90 -18.40 -19.22
C ASP A 7 -16.65 -17.43 -20.14
N ALA A 8 -16.81 -17.78 -21.42
CA ALA A 8 -17.62 -17.01 -22.36
C ALA A 8 -19.11 -16.98 -21.94
N ALA A 9 -19.66 -18.11 -21.50
CA ALA A 9 -21.04 -18.18 -21.00
C ALA A 9 -21.23 -17.36 -19.72
N VAL A 10 -20.28 -17.39 -18.78
CA VAL A 10 -20.31 -16.59 -17.55
C VAL A 10 -20.24 -15.11 -17.87
N ARG A 11 -19.34 -14.69 -18.79
CA ARG A 11 -19.29 -13.30 -19.27
C ARG A 11 -20.62 -12.87 -19.90
N GLY A 12 -21.23 -13.72 -20.71
CA GLY A 12 -22.54 -13.46 -21.32
C GLY A 12 -23.64 -13.28 -20.27
N ALA A 13 -23.68 -14.17 -19.27
CA ALA A 13 -24.69 -14.12 -18.20
C ALA A 13 -24.51 -12.89 -17.28
N LEU A 14 -23.28 -12.42 -17.09
CA LEU A 14 -22.93 -11.33 -16.19
C LEU A 14 -22.61 -10.01 -16.90
N ALA A 15 -22.91 -9.90 -18.21
CA ALA A 15 -22.45 -8.80 -19.06
C ALA A 15 -22.72 -7.40 -18.50
N LEU A 16 -23.89 -7.19 -17.87
CA LEU A 16 -24.29 -5.90 -17.28
C LEU A 16 -23.65 -5.60 -15.91
N GLY A 17 -23.01 -6.59 -15.28
CA GLY A 17 -22.39 -6.48 -13.96
C GLY A 17 -20.86 -6.64 -13.97
N LEU A 18 -20.26 -6.79 -15.15
CA LEU A 18 -18.82 -6.94 -15.30
C LEU A 18 -18.09 -5.61 -15.03
N PRO A 19 -16.90 -5.66 -14.41
CA PRO A 19 -16.07 -4.47 -14.24
C PRO A 19 -15.55 -3.94 -15.58
N GLN A 20 -15.10 -2.68 -15.58
CA GLN A 20 -14.44 -2.09 -16.73
C GLN A 20 -13.02 -2.65 -16.88
N GLY A 21 -12.60 -2.90 -18.12
CA GLY A 21 -11.26 -3.43 -18.46
C GLY A 21 -11.21 -4.96 -18.59
N GLU A 22 -10.53 -5.45 -19.62
CA GLU A 22 -10.49 -6.87 -19.99
C GLU A 22 -9.85 -7.77 -18.92
N LEU A 23 -8.81 -7.28 -18.25
CA LEU A 23 -8.15 -8.00 -17.15
C LEU A 23 -9.02 -8.07 -15.90
N ALA A 24 -9.66 -6.95 -15.53
CA ALA A 24 -10.61 -6.92 -14.42
C ALA A 24 -11.77 -7.89 -14.67
N GLN A 25 -12.31 -7.93 -15.89
CA GLN A 25 -13.35 -8.90 -16.27
C GLN A 25 -12.85 -10.34 -16.18
N SER A 26 -11.64 -10.60 -16.67
CA SER A 26 -11.06 -11.95 -16.62
C SER A 26 -10.83 -12.42 -15.18
N ARG A 27 -10.38 -11.54 -14.29
CA ARG A 27 -10.27 -11.82 -12.85
C ARG A 27 -11.62 -12.02 -12.18
N PHE A 28 -12.58 -11.17 -12.48
CA PHE A 28 -13.94 -11.30 -11.97
C PHE A 28 -14.53 -12.67 -12.33
N VAL A 29 -14.41 -13.08 -13.59
CA VAL A 29 -14.87 -14.39 -14.07
C VAL A 29 -14.09 -15.53 -13.40
N ALA A 30 -12.77 -15.40 -13.24
CA ALA A 30 -11.96 -16.39 -12.54
C ALA A 30 -12.39 -16.59 -11.08
N GLU A 31 -12.73 -15.51 -10.36
CA GLU A 31 -13.25 -15.57 -8.98
C GLU A 31 -14.64 -16.20 -8.91
N VAL A 32 -15.54 -15.84 -9.83
CA VAL A 32 -16.85 -16.51 -9.95
C VAL A 32 -16.67 -18.00 -10.17
N ARG A 33 -15.76 -18.39 -11.07
CA ARG A 33 -15.45 -19.78 -11.39
C ARG A 33 -14.86 -20.51 -10.19
N ARG A 34 -13.89 -19.92 -9.50
CA ARG A 34 -13.27 -20.50 -8.29
C ARG A 34 -14.30 -20.74 -7.20
N TRP A 35 -15.19 -19.79 -6.96
CA TRP A 35 -16.27 -19.95 -6.00
C TRP A 35 -17.22 -21.08 -6.41
N TRP A 36 -17.63 -21.10 -7.69
CA TRP A 36 -18.51 -22.13 -8.21
C TRP A 36 -17.90 -23.53 -8.13
N ASP A 37 -16.62 -23.67 -8.46
CA ASP A 37 -15.86 -24.93 -8.33
C ASP A 37 -15.88 -25.42 -6.87
N GLY A 38 -15.70 -24.52 -5.90
CA GLY A 38 -15.82 -24.83 -4.47
C GLY A 38 -17.21 -25.32 -4.08
N VAL A 39 -18.27 -24.64 -4.54
CA VAL A 39 -19.66 -25.06 -4.29
C VAL A 39 -19.93 -26.45 -4.88
N ALA A 40 -19.49 -26.70 -6.12
CA ALA A 40 -19.67 -27.98 -6.79
C ALA A 40 -18.98 -29.12 -6.02
N VAL A 41 -17.74 -28.90 -5.55
CA VAL A 41 -17.00 -29.87 -4.74
C VAL A 41 -17.72 -30.19 -3.44
N ASP A 42 -18.25 -29.19 -2.74
CA ASP A 42 -19.01 -29.40 -1.49
C ASP A 42 -20.31 -30.18 -1.72
N MET A 43 -21.00 -29.93 -2.83
CA MET A 43 -22.21 -30.67 -3.19
C MET A 43 -21.90 -32.13 -3.55
N LEU A 44 -20.87 -32.37 -4.36
CA LEU A 44 -20.43 -33.72 -4.73
C LEU A 44 -19.94 -34.53 -3.52
N ALA A 45 -19.34 -33.87 -2.53
CA ALA A 45 -18.91 -34.51 -1.29
C ALA A 45 -20.03 -34.69 -0.26
N GLY A 46 -21.28 -34.30 -0.58
CA GLY A 46 -22.42 -34.37 0.34
C GLY A 46 -22.35 -33.41 1.53
N ARG A 47 -21.40 -32.46 1.54
CA ARG A 47 -21.27 -31.43 2.58
C ARG A 47 -22.31 -30.32 2.42
N ARG A 48 -22.84 -30.15 1.21
CA ARG A 48 -23.87 -29.16 0.89
C ARG A 48 -25.00 -29.81 0.07
N PRO A 49 -26.26 -29.79 0.53
CA PRO A 49 -27.37 -30.43 -0.18
C PRO A 49 -27.90 -29.60 -1.36
N ALA A 50 -27.88 -28.26 -1.26
CA ALA A 50 -28.34 -27.34 -2.29
C ALA A 50 -27.64 -25.97 -2.17
N LEU A 51 -27.73 -25.15 -3.21
CA LEU A 51 -27.31 -23.76 -3.21
C LEU A 51 -28.56 -22.87 -3.30
N GLU A 52 -28.73 -21.96 -2.35
CA GLU A 52 -29.82 -20.98 -2.38
C GLU A 52 -29.47 -19.81 -3.32
N VAL A 53 -30.46 -19.33 -4.07
CA VAL A 53 -30.28 -18.18 -4.98
C VAL A 53 -29.79 -16.93 -4.24
N GLY A 54 -30.26 -16.72 -3.01
CA GLY A 54 -29.82 -15.59 -2.18
C GLY A 54 -28.33 -15.63 -1.85
N GLN A 55 -27.74 -16.82 -1.66
CA GLN A 55 -26.30 -16.96 -1.42
C GLN A 55 -25.48 -16.60 -2.66
N LEU A 56 -25.93 -17.02 -3.84
CA LEU A 56 -25.31 -16.63 -5.11
C LEU A 56 -25.39 -15.12 -5.32
N GLN A 57 -26.55 -14.51 -5.07
CA GLN A 57 -26.76 -13.08 -5.21
C GLN A 57 -25.85 -12.28 -4.26
N ALA A 58 -25.78 -12.68 -2.99
CA ALA A 58 -24.90 -12.05 -2.01
C ALA A 58 -23.42 -12.14 -2.44
N PHE A 59 -22.97 -13.33 -2.85
CA PHE A 59 -21.60 -13.54 -3.36
C PHE A 59 -21.29 -12.63 -4.56
N LEU A 60 -22.18 -12.58 -5.57
CA LEU A 60 -21.97 -11.75 -6.76
C LEU A 60 -21.96 -10.25 -6.41
N GLN A 61 -22.82 -9.83 -5.49
CA GLN A 61 -22.86 -8.46 -5.00
C GLN A 61 -21.55 -8.08 -4.29
N ASP A 62 -21.06 -8.92 -3.38
CA ASP A 62 -19.80 -8.70 -2.67
C ASP A 62 -18.60 -8.69 -3.63
N LEU A 63 -18.60 -9.63 -4.59
CA LEU A 63 -17.57 -9.67 -5.62
C LEU A 63 -17.56 -8.36 -6.40
N ARG A 64 -18.71 -7.92 -6.91
CA ARG A 64 -18.86 -6.67 -7.68
C ARG A 64 -18.46 -5.46 -6.87
N ASN A 65 -18.85 -5.37 -5.60
CA ASN A 65 -18.46 -4.26 -4.74
C ASN A 65 -16.94 -4.15 -4.62
N GLY A 66 -16.22 -5.28 -4.56
CA GLY A 66 -14.76 -5.30 -4.57
C GLY A 66 -14.09 -4.97 -5.92
N PHE A 67 -14.86 -4.78 -7.00
CA PHE A 67 -14.40 -4.22 -8.28
C PHE A 67 -15.06 -2.86 -8.59
N GLY A 68 -15.77 -2.28 -7.63
CA GLY A 68 -16.38 -0.97 -7.76
C GLY A 68 -15.33 0.16 -7.87
N PRO A 69 -15.75 1.37 -8.27
CA PRO A 69 -14.84 2.49 -8.47
C PRO A 69 -14.11 2.91 -7.18
N ASP A 70 -14.71 2.67 -6.01
CA ASP A 70 -14.15 3.02 -4.69
C ASP A 70 -13.37 1.87 -4.05
N SER A 71 -13.17 0.77 -4.78
CA SER A 71 -12.50 -0.44 -4.30
C SER A 71 -11.23 -0.74 -5.11
N LEU A 72 -10.24 -1.28 -4.42
CA LEU A 72 -9.08 -1.93 -5.02
C LEU A 72 -8.88 -3.26 -4.31
N ARG A 73 -8.15 -4.17 -4.96
CA ARG A 73 -7.80 -5.47 -4.37
C ARG A 73 -6.29 -5.60 -4.28
N THR A 74 -5.84 -6.09 -3.14
CA THR A 74 -4.45 -6.52 -2.97
C THR A 74 -4.24 -7.83 -3.70
N THR A 75 -3.29 -7.80 -4.61
CA THR A 75 -2.88 -8.92 -5.45
C THR A 75 -1.49 -9.40 -5.08
N ILE A 76 -0.67 -8.52 -4.49
CA ILE A 76 0.67 -8.86 -3.98
C ILE A 76 0.54 -9.19 -2.50
N GLN A 77 0.45 -10.48 -2.19
CA GLN A 77 0.37 -10.97 -0.81
C GLN A 77 1.74 -10.94 -0.14
N LEU A 78 1.77 -11.13 1.17
CA LEU A 78 3.02 -11.13 1.93
C LEU A 78 3.88 -12.36 1.56
N GLU A 79 3.23 -13.50 1.37
CA GLU A 79 3.81 -14.77 0.96
C GLU A 79 4.41 -14.77 -0.45
N ASP A 80 4.02 -13.81 -1.28
CA ASP A 80 4.54 -13.67 -2.65
C ASP A 80 5.89 -12.94 -2.70
N VAL A 81 6.30 -12.30 -1.59
CA VAL A 81 7.54 -11.51 -1.54
C VAL A 81 8.72 -12.43 -1.23
N ALA A 82 9.63 -12.55 -2.20
CA ALA A 82 10.85 -13.33 -2.04
C ALA A 82 11.93 -12.56 -1.26
N GLU A 83 12.95 -13.26 -0.76
CA GLU A 83 14.04 -12.60 -0.03
C GLU A 83 14.87 -11.72 -0.95
N GLU A 84 15.06 -12.15 -2.19
CA GLU A 84 15.75 -11.41 -3.23
C GLU A 84 15.06 -10.06 -3.51
N ASP A 85 13.72 -10.03 -3.42
CA ASP A 85 12.94 -8.80 -3.59
C ASP A 85 13.21 -7.79 -2.47
N VAL A 86 13.60 -8.25 -1.29
CA VAL A 86 13.91 -7.39 -0.13
C VAL A 86 15.34 -6.87 -0.21
N LEU A 87 16.30 -7.74 -0.54
CA LEU A 87 17.73 -7.42 -0.55
C LEU A 87 18.11 -6.34 -1.57
N GLN A 88 17.35 -6.19 -2.66
CA GLN A 88 17.62 -5.16 -3.68
C GLN A 88 17.48 -3.72 -3.15
N TYR A 89 16.85 -3.52 -1.99
CA TYR A 89 16.58 -2.19 -1.42
C TYR A 89 17.54 -1.79 -0.29
N ASP A 90 18.60 -2.56 -0.02
CA ASP A 90 19.52 -2.29 1.08
C ASP A 90 20.17 -0.89 1.04
N ASP A 91 20.39 -0.38 -0.18
CA ASP A 91 20.97 0.93 -0.47
C ASP A 91 19.92 2.02 -0.77
N ALA A 92 18.63 1.69 -0.67
CA ALA A 92 17.57 2.66 -0.92
C ALA A 92 17.62 3.84 0.06
N LEU A 93 17.28 5.04 -0.41
CA LEU A 93 17.33 6.26 0.40
C LEU A 93 16.42 6.16 1.63
N PHE A 94 15.23 5.57 1.49
CA PHE A 94 14.33 5.41 2.64
C PHE A 94 14.93 4.49 3.72
N VAL A 95 15.68 3.46 3.33
CA VAL A 95 16.40 2.57 4.26
C VAL A 95 17.50 3.34 4.98
N SER A 96 18.26 4.16 4.26
CA SER A 96 19.25 5.08 4.84
C SER A 96 18.61 6.07 5.82
N GLN A 97 17.45 6.64 5.49
CA GLN A 97 16.70 7.52 6.39
C GLN A 97 16.22 6.82 7.67
N MET A 98 15.77 5.56 7.55
CA MET A 98 15.37 4.76 8.72
C MET A 98 16.56 4.42 9.63
N LYS A 99 17.74 4.15 9.03
CA LYS A 99 19.02 3.99 9.76
C LYS A 99 19.41 5.29 10.47
N LEU A 100 19.24 6.46 9.84
CA LEU A 100 19.53 7.78 10.44
C LEU A 100 18.75 8.02 11.74
N VAL A 101 17.50 7.57 11.84
CA VAL A 101 16.69 7.68 13.07
C VAL A 101 16.76 6.45 13.97
N SER A 102 17.76 5.57 13.77
CA SER A 102 17.96 4.35 14.57
C SER A 102 16.70 3.49 14.70
N TYR A 103 15.96 3.30 13.59
CA TYR A 103 14.78 2.46 13.58
C TYR A 103 15.15 0.98 13.80
N PRO A 104 14.33 0.17 14.51
CA PRO A 104 14.69 -1.21 14.81
C PRO A 104 14.87 -2.06 13.55
N LEU A 105 15.92 -2.88 13.50
CA LEU A 105 16.29 -3.69 12.33
C LEU A 105 15.16 -4.63 11.88
N ASP A 106 14.48 -5.30 12.83
CA ASP A 106 13.35 -6.17 12.52
C ASP A 106 12.20 -5.43 11.82
N ASN A 107 11.99 -4.17 12.19
CA ASN A 107 10.97 -3.33 11.56
C ASN A 107 11.44 -2.73 10.24
N LEU A 108 12.76 -2.62 10.02
CA LEU A 108 13.33 -2.20 8.74
C LEU A 108 13.03 -3.23 7.66
N ARG A 109 13.21 -4.53 7.94
CA ARG A 109 12.82 -5.60 7.02
C ARG A 109 11.33 -5.53 6.65
N ARG A 110 10.45 -5.31 7.63
CA ARG A 110 9.01 -5.13 7.40
C ARG A 110 8.69 -3.90 6.55
N ALA A 111 9.41 -2.80 6.76
CA ALA A 111 9.26 -1.59 5.95
C ALA A 111 9.68 -1.80 4.49
N VAL A 112 10.76 -2.56 4.25
CA VAL A 112 11.18 -2.93 2.89
C VAL A 112 10.12 -3.80 2.21
N ILE A 113 9.53 -4.75 2.94
CA ILE A 113 8.42 -5.58 2.42
C ILE A 113 7.20 -4.70 2.09
N ASP A 114 6.78 -3.80 2.98
CA ASP A 114 5.65 -2.89 2.74
C ASP A 114 5.93 -1.99 1.51
N TYR A 115 7.16 -1.49 1.37
CA TYR A 115 7.62 -0.71 0.22
C TYR A 115 7.55 -1.51 -1.09
N HIS A 116 8.17 -2.69 -1.15
CA HIS A 116 8.15 -3.55 -2.33
C HIS A 116 6.72 -3.87 -2.76
N ARG A 117 5.89 -4.29 -1.80
CA ARG A 117 4.49 -4.61 -2.06
C ARG A 117 3.72 -3.41 -2.59
N ALA A 118 3.91 -2.23 -2.01
CA ALA A 118 3.21 -1.02 -2.47
C ALA A 118 3.61 -0.64 -3.91
N VAL A 119 4.91 -0.64 -4.24
CA VAL A 119 5.40 -0.29 -5.58
C VAL A 119 4.94 -1.31 -6.63
N THR A 120 5.02 -2.60 -6.32
CA THR A 120 4.58 -3.66 -7.24
C THR A 120 3.07 -3.64 -7.43
N GLN A 121 2.31 -3.43 -6.34
CA GLN A 121 0.85 -3.31 -6.37
C GLN A 121 0.40 -2.09 -7.19
N GLU A 122 1.05 -0.95 -7.00
CA GLU A 122 0.79 0.27 -7.78
C GLU A 122 1.08 0.07 -9.26
N THR A 123 2.26 -0.48 -9.60
CA THR A 123 2.65 -0.74 -10.98
C THR A 123 1.60 -1.59 -11.68
N GLN A 124 1.11 -2.62 -10.98
CA GLN A 124 0.04 -3.46 -11.49
C GLN A 124 -1.28 -2.69 -11.67
N TRP A 125 -1.72 -1.91 -10.67
CA TRP A 125 -2.98 -1.17 -10.81
C TRP A 125 -2.93 -0.11 -11.92
N LEU A 126 -1.82 0.60 -12.08
CA LEU A 126 -1.65 1.57 -13.16
C LEU A 126 -1.60 0.87 -14.53
N GLY A 127 -0.83 -0.21 -14.64
CA GLY A 127 -0.72 -0.99 -15.88
C GLY A 127 -2.05 -1.61 -16.32
N GLU A 128 -2.89 -1.99 -15.36
CA GLU A 128 -4.22 -2.56 -15.60
C GLU A 128 -5.35 -1.52 -15.65
N SER A 129 -5.04 -0.21 -15.57
CA SER A 129 -6.02 0.89 -15.51
C SER A 129 -7.05 0.73 -14.37
N LEU A 130 -6.64 0.10 -13.28
CA LEU A 130 -7.45 -0.07 -12.06
C LEU A 130 -7.34 1.16 -11.15
N LEU A 131 -6.21 1.85 -11.21
CA LEU A 131 -5.92 3.09 -10.48
C LEU A 131 -5.53 4.19 -11.47
N GLU A 132 -6.08 5.38 -11.28
CA GLU A 132 -5.76 6.53 -12.11
C GLU A 132 -4.60 7.35 -11.52
N LEU A 133 -3.73 7.89 -12.36
CA LEU A 133 -2.56 8.68 -11.90
C LEU A 133 -2.94 9.90 -11.06
N HIS A 134 -4.08 10.54 -11.34
CA HIS A 134 -4.53 11.69 -10.58
C HIS A 134 -5.05 11.31 -9.19
N GLU A 135 -5.63 10.12 -9.04
CA GLU A 135 -6.08 9.56 -7.76
C GLU A 135 -4.86 9.25 -6.88
N LEU A 136 -3.87 8.57 -7.45
CA LEU A 136 -2.61 8.29 -6.78
C LEU A 136 -1.89 9.57 -6.32
N ARG A 137 -1.81 10.59 -7.17
CA ARG A 137 -1.19 11.88 -6.80
C ARG A 137 -1.90 12.55 -5.63
N ARG A 138 -3.24 12.59 -5.64
CA ARG A 138 -4.03 13.13 -4.53
C ARG A 138 -3.78 12.38 -3.23
N PHE A 139 -3.70 11.05 -3.31
CA PHE A 139 -3.38 10.21 -2.16
C PHE A 139 -1.98 10.55 -1.60
N GLU A 140 -0.96 10.62 -2.46
CA GLU A 140 0.40 11.01 -2.05
C GLU A 140 0.48 12.42 -1.46
N GLU A 141 -0.25 13.39 -2.03
CA GLU A 141 -0.36 14.75 -1.50
C GLU A 141 -0.97 14.75 -0.09
N THR A 142 -1.97 13.92 0.15
CA THR A 142 -2.57 13.75 1.48
C THR A 142 -1.56 13.17 2.47
N LEU A 143 -0.80 12.14 2.07
CA LEU A 143 0.27 11.57 2.91
C LEU A 143 1.37 12.60 3.22
N ARG A 144 1.72 13.45 2.25
CA ARG A 144 2.67 14.55 2.42
C ARG A 144 2.14 15.61 3.38
N ASP A 145 0.86 15.99 3.28
CA ASP A 145 0.24 16.96 4.18
C ASP A 145 0.22 16.46 5.63
N GLU A 146 -0.16 15.20 5.85
CA GLU A 146 -0.09 14.57 7.18
C GLU A 146 1.34 14.55 7.74
N TRP A 147 2.31 14.20 6.89
CA TRP A 147 3.71 14.24 7.28
C TRP A 147 4.15 15.66 7.63
N ALA A 148 3.82 16.66 6.80
CA ALA A 148 4.23 18.04 7.01
C ALA A 148 3.73 18.58 8.35
N ARG A 149 2.46 18.32 8.68
CA ARG A 149 1.89 18.68 10.00
C ARG A 149 2.65 18.03 11.14
N ALA A 150 2.81 16.70 11.09
CA ALA A 150 3.49 15.97 12.15
C ALA A 150 4.99 16.33 12.26
N PHE A 151 5.63 16.69 11.15
CA PHE A 151 7.01 17.15 11.11
C PHE A 151 7.14 18.55 11.73
N THR A 152 6.22 19.47 11.43
CA THR A 152 6.15 20.78 12.09
C THR A 152 5.92 20.63 13.59
N ASP A 153 4.98 19.78 14.02
CA ASP A 153 4.76 19.48 15.44
C ASP A 153 6.07 19.00 16.11
N MET A 154 6.79 18.09 15.45
CA MET A 154 8.07 17.57 15.95
C MET A 154 9.13 18.67 16.09
N LEU A 155 9.23 19.58 15.12
CA LEU A 155 10.19 20.70 15.19
C LEU A 155 9.85 21.68 16.31
N ASP A 156 8.56 22.00 16.49
CA ASP A 156 8.07 22.85 17.57
C ASP A 156 8.37 22.25 18.95
N GLU A 157 8.11 20.96 19.13
CA GLU A 157 8.45 20.22 20.35
C GLU A 157 9.96 20.25 20.64
N LEU A 158 10.80 20.09 19.62
CA LEU A 158 12.26 20.15 19.75
C LEU A 158 12.76 21.55 20.12
N ALA A 159 12.07 22.60 19.68
CA ALA A 159 12.37 23.99 20.02
C ALA A 159 11.77 24.42 21.38
N GLY A 160 11.07 23.51 22.08
CA GLY A 160 10.42 23.79 23.35
C GLY A 160 9.14 24.63 23.24
N GLY A 161 8.59 24.80 22.02
CA GLY A 161 7.32 25.51 21.77
C GLY A 161 7.37 27.03 21.93
N VAL A 162 8.56 27.63 21.92
CA VAL A 162 8.75 29.08 22.13
C VAL A 162 9.50 29.72 20.97
N ASP A 163 10.56 29.08 20.48
CA ASP A 163 11.42 29.58 19.41
C ASP A 163 11.34 28.70 18.15
N GLU A 164 11.95 29.15 17.06
CA GLU A 164 12.15 28.29 15.88
C GLU A 164 13.19 27.20 16.15
N TYR A 165 13.04 26.03 15.52
CA TYR A 165 14.01 24.94 15.65
C TYR A 165 15.40 25.35 15.17
N ASP A 166 16.40 25.29 16.06
CA ASP A 166 17.82 25.39 15.72
C ASP A 166 18.51 24.03 15.90
N SER A 167 19.08 23.54 14.81
CA SER A 167 19.83 22.28 14.78
C SER A 167 20.98 22.24 15.79
N ASN A 168 21.61 23.38 16.12
CA ASN A 168 22.78 23.41 17.00
C ASN A 168 22.44 23.39 18.48
N THR A 169 21.19 23.64 18.86
CA THR A 169 20.74 23.71 20.26
C THR A 169 20.23 22.38 20.79
N VAL A 170 19.91 21.44 19.89
CA VAL A 170 19.36 20.12 20.24
C VAL A 170 20.41 19.04 20.07
N GLU A 171 20.58 18.19 21.09
CA GLU A 171 21.47 17.04 21.01
C GLU A 171 21.01 16.02 19.95
N GLU A 172 21.96 15.41 19.25
CA GLU A 172 21.70 14.43 18.18
C GLU A 172 20.82 13.26 18.64
N VAL A 173 21.03 12.76 19.86
CA VAL A 173 20.24 11.65 20.41
C VAL A 173 18.76 12.04 20.54
N THR A 174 18.47 13.29 20.86
CA THR A 174 17.09 13.81 20.96
C THR A 174 16.45 13.91 19.58
N LYS A 175 17.19 14.39 18.58
CA LYS A 175 16.74 14.45 17.18
C LYS A 175 16.41 13.06 16.61
N ILE A 176 17.28 12.08 16.86
CA ILE A 176 17.07 10.67 16.47
C ILE A 176 15.80 10.12 17.12
N LYS A 177 15.59 10.36 18.42
CA LYS A 177 14.38 9.91 19.13
C LYS A 177 13.11 10.56 18.58
N ALA A 178 13.14 11.86 18.30
CA ALA A 178 12.03 12.59 17.73
C ALA A 178 11.67 12.06 16.34
N GLY A 179 12.65 11.90 15.45
CA GLY A 179 12.42 11.33 14.13
C GLY A 179 11.91 9.89 14.14
N LYS A 180 12.40 9.08 15.09
CA LYS A 180 11.89 7.72 15.32
C LYS A 180 10.43 7.72 15.78
N LEU A 181 10.04 8.68 16.62
CA LEU A 181 8.65 8.83 17.08
C LEU A 181 7.73 9.29 15.93
N LEU A 182 8.18 10.26 15.14
CA LEU A 182 7.48 10.72 13.93
C LEU A 182 7.20 9.56 12.97
N LEU A 183 8.24 8.79 12.65
CA LEU A 183 8.13 7.61 11.78
C LEU A 183 7.12 6.59 12.33
N ARG A 184 7.17 6.28 13.64
CA ARG A 184 6.21 5.37 14.28
C ARG A 184 4.78 5.89 14.21
N ARG A 185 4.57 7.17 14.51
CA ARG A 185 3.25 7.84 14.48
C ARG A 185 2.64 7.72 13.09
N LEU A 186 3.40 8.08 12.05
CA LEU A 186 2.89 8.10 10.67
C LEU A 186 2.71 6.69 10.08
N LEU A 187 3.59 5.73 10.37
CA LEU A 187 3.37 4.33 9.96
C LEU A 187 2.19 3.66 10.67
N GLY A 188 1.79 4.19 11.83
CA GLY A 188 0.55 3.84 12.53
C GLY A 188 -0.71 4.51 11.96
N SER A 189 -0.57 5.65 11.25
CA SER A 189 -1.68 6.34 10.60
C SER A 189 -2.00 5.72 9.24
N THR A 190 -2.84 4.70 9.22
CA THR A 190 -3.27 4.01 8.00
C THR A 190 -4.74 4.25 7.65
N ALA A 191 -5.34 5.30 8.23
CA ALA A 191 -6.72 5.70 7.93
C ALA A 191 -6.82 6.44 6.59
N VAL A 192 -5.74 7.10 6.14
CA VAL A 192 -5.65 7.66 4.80
C VAL A 192 -5.43 6.53 3.81
N THR A 193 -6.37 6.37 2.89
CA THR A 193 -6.39 5.33 1.87
C THR A 193 -6.49 5.94 0.49
N VAL A 194 -6.00 5.22 -0.53
CA VAL A 194 -6.08 5.67 -1.93
C VAL A 194 -7.53 5.66 -2.44
N ARG A 195 -8.34 4.72 -1.94
CA ARG A 195 -9.80 4.68 -2.09
C ARG A 195 -10.48 4.36 -0.77
N GLU A 196 -11.72 4.81 -0.61
CA GLU A 196 -12.50 4.66 0.61
C GLU A 196 -12.56 3.21 1.12
N HIS A 197 -12.66 2.23 0.23
CA HIS A 197 -12.80 0.82 0.61
C HIS A 197 -11.52 0.00 0.50
N TYR A 198 -10.38 0.63 0.22
CA TYR A 198 -9.08 -0.04 0.22
C TYR A 198 -8.30 0.24 1.51
N THR A 199 -8.49 -0.62 2.52
CA THR A 199 -8.00 -0.39 3.89
C THR A 199 -6.73 -1.17 4.24
N ASP A 200 -6.04 -1.75 3.25
CA ASP A 200 -4.85 -2.57 3.52
C ASP A 200 -3.66 -1.69 3.94
N PRO A 201 -3.17 -1.82 5.19
CA PRO A 201 -2.27 -0.83 5.80
C PRO A 201 -0.88 -0.79 5.18
N PHE A 202 -0.44 -1.88 4.55
CA PHE A 202 0.89 -1.96 3.94
C PHE A 202 1.06 -0.93 2.82
N PHE A 203 -0.02 -0.60 2.08
CA PHE A 203 0.07 0.30 0.95
C PHE A 203 0.39 1.73 1.41
N ALA A 204 -0.32 2.25 2.41
CA ALA A 204 -0.04 3.57 2.97
C ALA A 204 1.36 3.64 3.62
N ARG A 205 1.83 2.57 4.26
CA ARG A 205 3.19 2.49 4.81
C ARG A 205 4.25 2.49 3.70
N GLY A 206 4.09 1.62 2.72
CA GLY A 206 4.99 1.51 1.56
C GLY A 206 5.06 2.80 0.75
N LYS A 207 3.93 3.48 0.55
CA LYS A 207 3.90 4.77 -0.15
C LYS A 207 4.59 5.89 0.64
N ARG A 208 4.55 5.88 1.98
CA ARG A 208 5.39 6.77 2.79
C ARG A 208 6.88 6.45 2.66
N HIS A 209 7.25 5.17 2.57
CA HIS A 209 8.63 4.77 2.28
C HIS A 209 9.07 5.23 0.89
N GLU A 210 8.20 5.14 -0.11
CA GLU A 210 8.48 5.65 -1.44
C GLU A 210 8.65 7.16 -1.48
N LEU A 211 7.79 7.91 -0.79
CA LEU A 211 7.97 9.35 -0.61
C LEU A 211 9.30 9.69 0.08
N ALA A 212 9.74 8.87 1.04
CA ALA A 212 11.04 9.00 1.69
C ALA A 212 12.22 8.51 0.83
N ASN A 213 11.94 7.80 -0.26
CA ASN A 213 12.94 7.34 -1.22
C ASN A 213 13.20 8.35 -2.35
N ARG A 214 12.40 9.42 -2.46
CA ARG A 214 12.54 10.44 -3.51
C ARG A 214 13.63 11.45 -3.14
N GLU A 215 14.58 11.68 -4.03
CA GLU A 215 15.64 12.69 -3.87
C GLU A 215 15.08 14.12 -3.86
N GLN A 216 14.07 14.40 -4.69
CA GLN A 216 13.47 15.72 -4.84
C GLN A 216 11.98 15.67 -4.48
N GLY A 217 11.53 16.62 -3.65
CA GLY A 217 10.12 16.69 -3.22
C GLY A 217 9.66 15.46 -2.42
N GLY A 218 10.61 14.73 -1.83
CA GLY A 218 10.38 13.64 -0.90
C GLY A 218 10.13 14.12 0.53
N ILE A 219 9.88 13.17 1.42
CA ILE A 219 9.74 13.42 2.86
C ILE A 219 10.95 12.87 3.61
N GLY A 220 11.11 13.24 4.88
CA GLY A 220 12.13 12.64 5.73
C GLY A 220 11.78 12.55 7.20
N TRP A 221 12.54 11.72 7.90
CA TRP A 221 12.24 11.35 9.29
C TRP A 221 13.06 12.14 10.30
N HIS A 222 14.29 12.51 9.96
CA HIS A 222 15.17 13.30 10.83
C HIS A 222 14.82 14.79 10.72
N PRO A 223 14.87 15.61 11.79
CA PRO A 223 14.61 17.05 11.70
C PRO A 223 15.56 17.74 10.70
N ASP A 224 16.83 17.33 10.67
CA ASP A 224 17.82 17.77 9.69
C ASP A 224 17.90 16.90 8.42
N PHE A 225 16.81 16.24 7.98
CA PHE A 225 16.91 15.27 6.88
C PHE A 225 17.43 15.88 5.57
N VAL A 226 17.07 17.12 5.25
CA VAL A 226 17.48 17.77 3.98
C VAL A 226 18.99 17.83 3.86
N SER A 227 19.68 18.34 4.88
CA SER A 227 21.15 18.44 4.88
C SER A 227 21.82 17.06 4.91
N ARG A 228 21.23 16.09 5.62
CA ARG A 228 21.74 14.71 5.67
C ARG A 228 21.59 13.98 4.35
N LEU A 229 20.46 14.14 3.66
CA LEU A 229 20.26 13.56 2.34
C LEU A 229 21.23 14.17 1.32
N GLN A 230 21.44 15.49 1.35
CA GLN A 230 22.45 16.14 0.51
C GLN A 230 23.86 15.60 0.76
N ALA A 231 24.22 15.35 2.02
CA ALA A 231 25.51 14.75 2.38
C ALA A 231 25.64 13.29 1.90
N LEU A 232 24.57 12.50 1.96
CA LEU A 232 24.54 11.12 1.46
C LEU A 232 24.72 11.07 -0.05
N VAL A 233 24.00 11.91 -0.80
CA VAL A 233 24.11 12.00 -2.27
C VAL A 233 25.49 12.50 -2.71
N ALA A 234 26.12 13.38 -1.93
CA ALA A 234 27.47 13.86 -2.23
C ALA A 234 28.59 12.82 -1.97
N THR A 235 28.29 11.74 -1.25
CA THR A 235 29.25 10.69 -0.86
C THR A 235 29.09 9.39 -1.66
N ALA A 236 27.97 9.24 -2.38
CA ALA A 236 27.67 8.12 -3.28
C ALA A 236 28.26 8.36 -4.68
#